data_AF-A0A5J5GEK5-F1
#
_entry.id   AF-A0A5J5GEK5-F1
#
_cell.length_a   1.000
_cell.length_b   1.000
_cell.length_c   1.000
_cell.angle_alpha   90.00
_cell.angle_beta   90.00
_cell.angle_gamma   90.00
#
_symmetry.space_group_name_H-M   'P 1'
#
loop_
_entity.id
_entity.type
_entity.pdbx_description
1 polymer ?
#
loop_
_entity_poly.entity_id
_entity_poly.type
_entity_poly.pdbx_seq_one_letter_code
_entity_poly.pdbx_strand_id
1 'polypeptide(L)'
;MNLSLSESKKKALYGLITQRYDVHMSRFPYAKYPSEPLKEWRKQFAEPQHVRPDMIRSALNWRCGFWQRSNAPFPQKKIAISAIKAWPEFIEQKLTDQAAILSFWMDKLGDTTFGFDAAAFLLHLLHPPDLELADTQRLTAMRDLLAEVGYEVQPEASAYNLVALSLYTEFFRSLLPKMQLQHGERATLRLDRFLMTYGNREALAKLSEKFGPSVEPIVSYLDWDDLNSEHFLPDKILGRANADILFACLLLALDHNPDKASVLTVEGVVELLPLGSGGICNPGSYHYAMIALFGGQKERDFFVFEDEALSKAFTEQANNSTRDMRFYRKHGHAKISINPKYIST
;
A
#
# COMPACT_ATOMS: atom_id res chain seq x y z
N MET A 1 11.50 -26.26 -14.57
CA MET A 1 10.18 -26.84 -14.25
C MET A 1 9.15 -25.79 -14.59
N ASN A 2 8.04 -26.13 -15.26
CA ASN A 2 7.12 -25.16 -15.85
C ASN A 2 5.66 -25.49 -15.46
N LEU A 3 4.94 -24.52 -14.92
CA LEU A 3 3.53 -24.59 -14.57
C LEU A 3 2.68 -24.45 -15.84
N SER A 4 2.22 -25.59 -16.37
CA SER A 4 1.29 -25.59 -17.51
C SER A 4 -0.16 -25.66 -17.03
N LEU A 5 -0.90 -24.54 -17.14
CA LEU A 5 -2.33 -24.47 -16.85
C LEU A 5 -3.17 -24.53 -18.14
N SER A 6 -4.15 -25.43 -18.18
CA SER A 6 -5.15 -25.45 -19.26
C SER A 6 -6.02 -24.18 -19.22
N GLU A 7 -6.61 -23.81 -20.36
CA GLU A 7 -7.56 -22.69 -20.41
C GLU A 7 -8.77 -22.88 -19.49
N SER A 8 -9.23 -24.13 -19.32
CA SER A 8 -10.29 -24.46 -18.36
C SER A 8 -9.88 -24.13 -16.92
N LYS A 9 -8.66 -24.48 -16.51
CA LYS A 9 -8.13 -24.17 -15.17
C LYS A 9 -7.91 -22.67 -14.98
N LYS A 10 -7.36 -21.97 -15.97
CA LYS A 10 -7.23 -20.50 -15.92
C LYS A 10 -8.59 -19.81 -15.77
N LYS A 11 -9.62 -20.29 -16.47
CA LYS A 11 -11.00 -19.77 -16.34
C LYS A 11 -11.58 -20.04 -14.96
N ALA A 12 -11.37 -21.24 -14.40
CA ALA A 12 -11.81 -21.58 -13.05
C ALA A 12 -11.13 -20.71 -11.98
N LEU A 13 -9.81 -20.54 -12.06
CA LEU A 13 -9.03 -19.68 -11.17
C LEU A 13 -9.51 -18.23 -11.22
N TYR A 14 -9.72 -17.69 -12.42
CA TYR A 14 -10.27 -16.35 -12.61
C TYR A 14 -11.64 -16.19 -11.95
N GLY A 15 -12.52 -17.19 -12.11
CA GLY A 15 -13.83 -17.22 -11.46
C GLY A 15 -13.73 -17.18 -9.93
N LEU A 16 -12.84 -17.99 -9.34
CA LEU A 16 -12.60 -18.00 -7.89
C LEU A 16 -12.09 -16.65 -7.38
N ILE A 17 -11.10 -16.05 -8.08
CA ILE A 17 -10.55 -14.74 -7.74
C ILE A 17 -11.65 -13.69 -7.76
N THR A 18 -12.43 -13.63 -8.84
CA THR A 18 -13.52 -12.67 -9.01
C THR A 18 -14.58 -12.83 -7.93
N GLN A 19 -15.00 -14.07 -7.63
CA GLN A 19 -16.02 -14.36 -6.62
C GLN A 19 -15.60 -13.89 -5.22
N ARG A 20 -14.30 -13.96 -4.90
CA ARG A 20 -13.78 -13.65 -3.55
C ARG A 20 -13.14 -12.27 -3.46
N TYR A 21 -13.11 -11.52 -4.55
CA TYR A 21 -12.32 -10.29 -4.67
C TYR A 21 -12.67 -9.27 -3.59
N ASP A 22 -13.93 -8.87 -3.49
CA ASP A 22 -14.37 -7.82 -2.56
C ASP A 22 -14.14 -8.20 -1.09
N VAL A 23 -14.38 -9.46 -0.73
CA VAL A 23 -14.17 -9.98 0.63
C VAL A 23 -12.70 -9.88 1.04
N HIS A 24 -11.77 -10.18 0.13
CA HIS A 24 -10.34 -10.07 0.42
C HIS A 24 -9.86 -8.61 0.33
N MET A 25 -10.26 -7.86 -0.69
CA MET A 25 -9.78 -6.49 -0.87
C MET A 25 -10.28 -5.52 0.20
N SER A 26 -11.46 -5.76 0.78
CA SER A 26 -11.94 -5.05 1.98
C SER A 26 -11.07 -5.25 3.22
N ARG A 27 -10.05 -6.11 3.16
CA ARG A 27 -9.09 -6.37 4.24
C ARG A 27 -7.66 -5.99 3.85
N PHE A 28 -7.42 -5.53 2.62
CA PHE A 28 -6.09 -5.17 2.16
C PHE A 28 -5.58 -3.91 2.88
N PRO A 29 -4.44 -3.95 3.59
CA PRO A 29 -3.98 -2.81 4.36
C PRO A 29 -3.25 -1.78 3.47
N TYR A 30 -4.02 -0.98 2.72
CA TYR A 30 -3.53 -0.02 1.72
C TYR A 30 -2.39 0.87 2.22
N ALA A 31 -2.52 1.47 3.40
CA ALA A 31 -1.49 2.33 3.97
C ALA A 31 -0.19 1.59 4.34
N LYS A 32 -0.22 0.28 4.55
CA LYS A 32 0.99 -0.50 4.84
C LYS A 32 1.78 -0.84 3.59
N TYR A 33 1.09 -0.92 2.43
CA TYR A 33 1.64 -1.32 1.15
C TYR A 33 1.20 -0.37 0.02
N PRO A 34 1.56 0.93 0.07
CA PRO A 34 1.35 1.83 -1.05
C PRO A 34 2.15 1.36 -2.28
N SER A 35 1.65 1.64 -3.48
CA SER A 35 2.20 1.05 -4.71
C SER A 35 3.42 1.83 -5.24
N GLU A 36 3.50 3.11 -4.89
CA GLU A 36 4.40 4.10 -5.47
C GLU A 36 5.85 3.83 -5.07
N PRO A 37 6.18 3.57 -3.78
CA PRO A 37 7.56 3.26 -3.41
C PRO A 37 8.09 2.00 -4.10
N LEU A 38 7.25 0.97 -4.26
CA LEU A 38 7.65 -0.26 -4.94
C LEU A 38 7.96 -0.02 -6.42
N LYS A 39 7.15 0.77 -7.13
CA LYS A 39 7.41 1.12 -8.55
C LYS A 39 8.76 1.82 -8.70
N GLU A 40 9.10 2.69 -7.77
CA GLU A 40 10.37 3.42 -7.80
C GLU A 40 11.56 2.53 -7.44
N TRP A 41 11.44 1.68 -6.42
CA TRP A 41 12.52 0.75 -6.05
C TRP A 41 12.84 -0.26 -7.13
N ARG A 42 11.87 -0.72 -7.92
CA ARG A 42 12.13 -1.59 -9.08
C ARG A 42 13.08 -0.96 -10.10
N LYS A 43 13.07 0.37 -10.24
CA LYS A 43 14.01 1.10 -11.10
C LYS A 43 15.35 1.27 -10.40
N GLN A 44 15.33 1.70 -9.15
CA GLN A 44 16.53 2.04 -8.41
C GLN A 44 17.40 0.83 -8.05
N PHE A 45 16.79 -0.31 -7.72
CA PHE A 45 17.52 -1.53 -7.35
C PHE A 45 18.07 -2.30 -8.54
N ALA A 46 17.62 -1.99 -9.77
CA ALA A 46 18.23 -2.53 -10.99
C ALA A 46 19.70 -2.09 -11.15
N GLU A 47 20.11 -1.04 -10.45
CA GLU A 47 21.49 -0.55 -10.37
C GLU A 47 22.00 -0.65 -8.92
N PRO A 48 22.39 -1.85 -8.45
CA PRO A 48 22.68 -2.12 -7.03
C PRO A 48 23.78 -1.22 -6.44
N GLN A 49 24.71 -0.71 -7.28
CA GLN A 49 25.75 0.24 -6.90
C GLN A 49 25.23 1.61 -6.44
N HIS A 50 24.01 2.00 -6.85
CA HIS A 50 23.39 3.27 -6.49
C HIS A 50 22.40 3.14 -5.33
N VAL A 51 22.17 1.93 -4.83
CA VAL A 51 21.23 1.66 -3.74
C VAL A 51 21.86 2.08 -2.41
N ARG A 52 21.24 3.07 -1.75
CA ARG A 52 21.69 3.58 -0.46
C ARG A 52 21.14 2.78 0.73
N PRO A 53 21.81 2.79 1.90
CA PRO A 53 21.33 2.11 3.10
C PRO A 53 19.90 2.49 3.56
N ASP A 54 19.50 3.75 3.39
CA ASP A 54 18.15 4.23 3.72
C ASP A 54 17.09 3.62 2.80
N MET A 55 17.43 3.36 1.54
CA MET A 55 16.55 2.73 0.54
C MET A 55 16.33 1.26 0.89
N ILE A 56 17.40 0.51 1.21
CA ILE A 56 17.32 -0.89 1.66
C ILE A 56 16.42 -1.01 2.89
N ARG A 57 16.64 -0.14 3.88
CA ARG A 57 15.83 -0.11 5.10
C ARG A 57 14.36 0.16 4.80
N SER A 58 14.09 1.14 3.94
CA SER A 58 12.73 1.56 3.59
C SER A 58 11.99 0.45 2.83
N ALA A 59 12.66 -0.19 1.86
CA ALA A 59 12.12 -1.28 1.07
C ALA A 59 11.79 -2.50 1.94
N LEU A 60 12.71 -2.92 2.82
CA LEU A 60 12.47 -4.06 3.70
C LEU A 60 11.42 -3.77 4.78
N ASN A 61 11.32 -2.52 5.27
CA ASN A 61 10.22 -2.11 6.16
C ASN A 61 8.87 -2.13 5.43
N TRP A 62 8.81 -1.64 4.18
CA TRP A 62 7.60 -1.68 3.36
C TRP A 62 7.13 -3.11 3.14
N ARG A 63 8.04 -4.04 2.80
CA ARG A 63 7.72 -5.48 2.64
C ARG A 63 7.05 -6.07 3.88
N CYS A 64 7.43 -5.60 5.07
CA CYS A 64 6.87 -6.06 6.33
C CYS A 64 5.62 -5.27 6.79
N GLY A 65 5.12 -4.33 5.99
CA GLY A 65 3.96 -3.49 6.34
C GLY A 65 4.26 -2.40 7.39
N PHE A 66 5.52 -1.95 7.44
CA PHE A 66 6.02 -0.88 8.32
C PHE A 66 6.46 0.36 7.53
N TRP A 67 5.90 0.58 6.34
CA TRP A 67 6.12 1.81 5.57
C TRP A 67 5.85 3.07 6.41
N GLN A 68 6.81 4.01 6.43
CA GLN A 68 6.79 5.24 7.26
C GLN A 68 6.55 5.01 8.77
N ARG A 69 6.92 3.84 9.30
CA ARG A 69 6.79 3.50 10.74
C ARG A 69 8.14 3.18 11.36
N SER A 70 8.45 3.83 12.48
CA SER A 70 9.70 3.61 13.23
C SER A 70 9.66 2.39 14.16
N ASN A 71 8.47 1.86 14.41
CA ASN A 71 8.20 0.82 15.40
C ASN A 71 8.16 -0.61 14.83
N ALA A 72 8.90 -0.89 13.75
CA ALA A 72 9.06 -2.25 13.25
C ALA A 72 9.60 -3.18 14.37
N PRO A 73 9.12 -4.42 14.50
CA PRO A 73 9.60 -5.36 15.50
C PRO A 73 11.06 -5.75 15.25
N PHE A 74 11.71 -6.24 16.31
CA PHE A 74 13.14 -6.51 16.30
C PHE A 74 13.61 -7.49 15.21
N PRO A 75 12.92 -8.62 14.93
CA PRO A 75 13.32 -9.53 13.87
C PRO A 75 13.39 -8.86 12.49
N GLN A 76 12.42 -8.01 12.14
CA GLN A 76 12.42 -7.28 10.87
C GLN A 76 13.54 -6.24 10.81
N LYS A 77 13.77 -5.52 11.93
CA LYS A 77 14.89 -4.57 12.05
C LYS A 77 16.23 -5.28 11.85
N LYS A 78 16.40 -6.46 12.44
CA LYS A 78 17.63 -7.28 12.31
C LYS A 78 17.89 -7.64 10.84
N ILE A 79 16.87 -8.08 10.11
CA ILE A 79 16.98 -8.40 8.67
C ILE A 79 17.44 -7.18 7.87
N ALA A 80 16.83 -6.01 8.08
CA ALA A 80 17.24 -4.79 7.39
C ALA A 80 18.68 -4.39 7.70
N ILE A 81 19.12 -4.53 8.96
CA ILE A 81 20.50 -4.27 9.37
C ILE A 81 21.46 -5.26 8.70
N SER A 82 21.13 -6.56 8.68
CA SER A 82 21.94 -7.58 8.01
C SER A 82 22.08 -7.30 6.52
N ALA A 83 20.98 -6.97 5.83
CA ALA A 83 20.99 -6.65 4.41
C ALA A 83 21.88 -5.43 4.11
N ILE A 84 21.75 -4.36 4.90
CA ILE A 84 22.59 -3.15 4.75
C ILE A 84 24.08 -3.47 4.94
N LYS A 85 24.42 -4.30 5.93
CA LYS A 85 25.82 -4.69 6.18
C LYS A 85 26.40 -5.56 5.08
N ALA A 86 25.59 -6.44 4.49
CA ALA A 86 26.00 -7.35 3.43
C ALA A 86 25.96 -6.72 2.03
N TRP A 87 25.34 -5.55 1.86
CA TRP A 87 25.17 -4.92 0.54
C TRP A 87 26.49 -4.60 -0.17
N PRO A 88 27.55 -4.08 0.49
CA PRO A 88 28.83 -3.87 -0.18
C PRO A 88 29.45 -5.18 -0.71
N GLU A 89 29.42 -6.24 0.10
CA GLU A 89 29.89 -7.57 -0.28
C GLU A 89 29.10 -8.11 -1.49
N PHE A 90 27.77 -7.92 -1.50
CA PHE A 90 26.93 -8.31 -2.63
C PHE A 90 27.35 -7.65 -3.95
N ILE A 91 27.62 -6.34 -3.93
CA ILE A 91 28.07 -5.58 -5.10
C ILE A 91 29.42 -6.11 -5.60
N GLU A 92 30.36 -6.40 -4.70
CA GLU A 92 31.70 -6.90 -5.04
C GLU A 92 31.66 -8.27 -5.73
N GLN A 93 30.73 -9.14 -5.33
CA GLN A 93 30.58 -10.47 -5.93
C GLN A 93 30.06 -10.44 -7.37
N LYS A 94 29.44 -9.34 -7.82
CA LYS A 94 28.91 -9.15 -9.19
C LYS A 94 28.06 -10.34 -9.66
N LEU A 95 27.26 -10.89 -8.76
CA LEU A 95 26.38 -12.02 -9.07
C LEU A 95 25.33 -11.61 -10.10
N THR A 96 25.18 -12.41 -11.15
CA THR A 96 24.14 -12.22 -12.19
C THR A 96 23.14 -13.36 -12.25
N ASP A 97 23.49 -14.52 -11.69
CA ASP A 97 22.62 -15.69 -11.63
C ASP A 97 21.62 -15.58 -10.48
N GLN A 98 20.34 -15.79 -10.76
CA GLN A 98 19.26 -15.62 -9.79
C GLN A 98 19.34 -16.62 -8.63
N ALA A 99 19.80 -17.85 -8.88
CA ALA A 99 19.95 -18.85 -7.82
C ALA A 99 21.11 -18.48 -6.89
N ALA A 100 22.23 -18.01 -7.45
CA ALA A 100 23.35 -17.49 -6.68
C ALA A 100 22.97 -16.24 -5.85
N ILE A 101 22.22 -15.30 -6.43
CA ILE A 101 21.73 -14.11 -5.71
C ILE A 101 20.79 -14.51 -4.56
N LEU A 102 19.85 -15.41 -4.81
CA LEU A 102 18.95 -15.91 -3.77
C LEU A 102 19.73 -16.60 -2.65
N SER A 103 20.68 -17.47 -3.00
CA SER A 103 21.52 -18.18 -2.04
C SER A 103 22.35 -17.22 -1.20
N PHE A 104 22.92 -16.17 -1.81
CA PHE A 104 23.67 -15.13 -1.10
C PHE A 104 22.78 -14.47 -0.04
N TRP A 105 21.58 -14.03 -0.41
CA TRP A 105 20.69 -13.36 0.54
C TRP A 105 20.16 -14.32 1.61
N MET A 106 19.88 -15.58 1.27
CA MET A 106 19.45 -16.57 2.26
C MET A 106 20.54 -16.84 3.31
N ASP A 107 21.81 -16.96 2.89
CA ASP A 107 22.96 -17.10 3.82
C ASP A 107 23.05 -15.92 4.81
N LYS A 108 22.91 -14.69 4.31
CA LYS A 108 23.04 -13.48 5.16
C LYS A 108 21.83 -13.20 6.05
N LEU A 109 20.64 -13.61 5.62
CA LEU A 109 19.37 -13.27 6.28
C LEU A 109 18.78 -14.43 7.10
N GLY A 110 19.30 -15.63 6.91
CA GLY A 110 18.97 -16.86 7.62
C GLY A 110 17.75 -17.60 7.06
N ASP A 111 17.70 -18.91 7.33
CA ASP A 111 16.70 -19.86 6.80
C ASP A 111 15.33 -19.80 7.48
N THR A 112 14.93 -18.61 7.93
CA THR A 112 13.59 -18.38 8.47
C THR A 112 12.65 -17.91 7.38
N THR A 113 11.34 -18.05 7.58
CA THR A 113 10.32 -17.46 6.70
C THR A 113 10.56 -15.97 6.45
N PHE A 114 10.95 -15.21 7.48
CA PHE A 114 11.23 -13.78 7.32
C PHE A 114 12.48 -13.49 6.47
N GLY A 115 13.50 -14.35 6.58
CA GLY A 115 14.74 -14.29 5.80
C GLY A 115 14.48 -14.64 4.34
N PHE A 116 13.76 -15.73 4.06
CA PHE A 116 13.31 -16.09 2.72
C PHE A 116 12.47 -14.97 2.09
N ASP A 117 11.46 -14.45 2.79
CA ASP A 117 10.62 -13.35 2.27
C ASP A 117 11.45 -12.07 1.99
N ALA A 118 12.55 -11.81 2.73
CA ALA A 118 13.46 -10.72 2.38
C ALA A 118 14.27 -11.03 1.13
N ALA A 119 14.86 -12.23 1.07
CA ALA A 119 15.71 -12.65 -0.03
C ALA A 119 14.92 -12.66 -1.35
N ALA A 120 13.71 -13.21 -1.34
CA ALA A 120 12.79 -13.20 -2.48
C ALA A 120 12.41 -11.77 -2.90
N PHE A 121 12.15 -10.89 -1.94
CA PHE A 121 11.84 -9.49 -2.22
C PHE A 121 13.02 -8.72 -2.83
N LEU A 122 14.24 -8.90 -2.28
CA LEU A 122 15.45 -8.27 -2.83
C LEU A 122 15.75 -8.81 -4.24
N LEU A 123 15.60 -10.12 -4.44
CA LEU A 123 15.75 -10.73 -5.77
C LEU A 123 14.74 -10.15 -6.78
N HIS A 124 13.48 -9.97 -6.38
CA HIS A 124 12.47 -9.31 -7.23
C HIS A 124 12.86 -7.86 -7.57
N LEU A 125 13.41 -7.10 -6.64
CA LEU A 125 13.85 -5.73 -6.89
C LEU A 125 15.08 -5.64 -7.81
N LEU A 126 15.95 -6.65 -7.78
CA LEU A 126 17.12 -6.78 -8.65
C LEU A 126 16.73 -7.27 -10.06
N HIS A 127 15.71 -8.11 -10.17
CA HIS A 127 15.23 -8.71 -11.43
C HIS A 127 13.71 -8.55 -11.67
N PRO A 128 13.17 -7.32 -11.68
CA PRO A 128 11.72 -7.12 -11.77
C PRO A 128 11.06 -7.65 -13.05
N PRO A 129 11.70 -7.66 -14.24
CA PRO A 129 11.13 -8.26 -15.44
C PRO A 129 11.08 -9.80 -15.39
N ASP A 130 11.92 -10.44 -14.58
CA ASP A 130 12.09 -11.89 -14.61
C ASP A 130 11.24 -12.59 -13.57
N LEU A 131 11.02 -11.95 -12.42
CA LEU A 131 10.33 -12.52 -11.27
C LEU A 131 9.23 -11.60 -10.78
N GLU A 132 8.04 -12.16 -10.53
CA GLU A 132 6.97 -11.42 -9.87
C GLU A 132 7.24 -11.25 -8.37
N LEU A 133 6.62 -10.25 -7.76
CA LEU A 133 6.70 -10.06 -6.32
C LEU A 133 6.10 -11.29 -5.61
N ALA A 134 6.93 -12.01 -4.87
CA ALA A 134 6.54 -13.23 -4.17
C ALA A 134 7.05 -13.23 -2.72
N ASP A 135 6.26 -13.85 -1.85
CA ASP A 135 6.55 -14.12 -0.46
C ASP A 135 5.76 -15.34 -0.01
N THR A 136 5.94 -15.77 1.24
CA THR A 136 5.26 -16.93 1.79
C THR A 136 3.73 -16.84 1.69
N GLN A 137 3.15 -15.64 1.78
CA GLN A 137 1.70 -15.46 1.69
C GLN A 137 1.22 -15.66 0.24
N ARG A 138 1.89 -15.03 -0.72
CA ARG A 138 1.58 -15.17 -2.15
C ARG A 138 1.79 -16.59 -2.66
N LEU A 139 2.84 -17.27 -2.20
CA LEU A 139 3.07 -18.70 -2.47
C LEU A 139 1.94 -19.56 -1.90
N THR A 140 1.50 -19.26 -0.66
CA THR A 140 0.34 -19.95 -0.05
C THR A 140 -0.93 -19.74 -0.87
N ALA A 141 -1.19 -18.51 -1.33
CA ALA A 141 -2.34 -18.22 -2.16
C ALA A 141 -2.33 -19.01 -3.48
N MET A 142 -1.19 -19.05 -4.17
CA MET A 142 -1.04 -19.86 -5.37
C MET A 142 -1.38 -21.32 -5.11
N ARG A 143 -0.77 -21.93 -4.07
CA ARG A 143 -0.97 -23.36 -3.77
C ARG A 143 -2.44 -23.67 -3.47
N ASP A 144 -3.07 -22.86 -2.63
CA ASP A 144 -4.46 -23.05 -2.23
C ASP A 144 -5.40 -22.93 -3.44
N LEU A 145 -5.23 -21.91 -4.27
CA LEU A 145 -6.05 -21.71 -5.46
C LEU A 145 -5.86 -22.82 -6.49
N LEU A 146 -4.61 -23.28 -6.70
CA LEU A 146 -4.31 -24.41 -7.58
C LEU A 146 -4.97 -25.70 -7.09
N ALA A 147 -4.88 -25.99 -5.78
CA ALA A 147 -5.53 -27.15 -5.18
C ALA A 147 -7.05 -27.11 -5.37
N GLU A 148 -7.68 -25.94 -5.20
CA GLU A 148 -9.12 -25.77 -5.37
C GLU A 148 -9.62 -26.04 -6.79
N VAL A 149 -8.80 -25.80 -7.81
CA VAL A 149 -9.13 -26.13 -9.21
C VAL A 149 -8.65 -27.52 -9.63
N GLY A 150 -8.29 -28.38 -8.67
CA GLY A 150 -7.81 -29.74 -8.91
C GLY A 150 -6.48 -29.78 -9.68
N TYR A 151 -5.60 -28.82 -9.43
CA TYR A 151 -4.22 -28.87 -9.89
C TYR A 151 -3.33 -29.46 -8.80
N GLU A 152 -2.61 -30.53 -9.14
CA GLU A 152 -1.68 -31.17 -8.22
C GLU A 152 -0.46 -30.27 -8.01
N VAL A 153 -0.36 -29.72 -6.81
CA VAL A 153 0.73 -28.84 -6.41
C VAL A 153 1.92 -29.70 -6.03
N GLN A 154 3.02 -29.54 -6.78
CA GLN A 154 4.25 -30.27 -6.54
C GLN A 154 4.90 -29.83 -5.21
N PRO A 155 5.59 -30.72 -4.47
CA PRO A 155 6.21 -30.38 -3.18
C PRO A 155 7.14 -29.16 -3.23
N GLU A 156 7.83 -28.95 -4.34
CA GLU A 156 8.76 -27.85 -4.59
C GLU A 156 8.08 -26.48 -4.56
N ALA A 157 6.77 -26.40 -4.82
CA ALA A 157 6.01 -25.15 -4.69
C ALA A 157 5.83 -24.70 -3.22
N SER A 158 6.19 -25.56 -2.27
CA SER A 158 6.22 -25.26 -0.83
C SER A 158 7.63 -25.00 -0.31
N ALA A 159 8.65 -25.11 -1.16
CA ALA A 159 10.04 -24.89 -0.77
C ALA A 159 10.42 -23.40 -0.73
N TYR A 160 11.40 -23.06 0.10
CA TYR A 160 12.01 -21.73 0.16
C TYR A 160 13.18 -21.63 -0.81
N ASN A 161 12.89 -21.69 -2.12
CA ASN A 161 13.90 -21.71 -3.17
C ASN A 161 13.44 -21.01 -4.46
N LEU A 162 14.34 -20.91 -5.45
CA LEU A 162 14.07 -20.26 -6.73
C LEU A 162 12.94 -20.96 -7.52
N VAL A 163 12.82 -22.29 -7.42
CA VAL A 163 11.78 -23.04 -8.14
C VAL A 163 10.39 -22.58 -7.71
N ALA A 164 10.15 -22.38 -6.41
CA ALA A 164 8.88 -21.86 -5.92
C ALA A 164 8.58 -20.44 -6.45
N LEU A 165 9.60 -19.57 -6.53
CA LEU A 165 9.46 -18.21 -7.07
C LEU A 165 9.16 -18.21 -8.58
N SER A 166 9.79 -19.11 -9.33
CA SER A 166 9.53 -19.29 -10.76
C SER A 166 8.11 -19.83 -11.02
N LEU A 167 7.68 -20.85 -10.27
CA LEU A 167 6.31 -21.38 -10.39
C LEU A 167 5.25 -20.31 -10.07
N TYR A 168 5.50 -19.47 -9.07
CA TYR A 168 4.63 -18.33 -8.77
C TYR A 168 4.59 -17.29 -9.88
N THR A 169 5.74 -16.97 -10.46
CA THR A 169 5.85 -16.05 -11.59
C THR A 169 5.05 -16.56 -12.79
N GLU A 170 5.16 -17.85 -13.11
CA GLU A 170 4.39 -18.50 -14.18
C GLU A 170 2.89 -18.51 -13.87
N PHE A 171 2.49 -18.87 -12.63
CA PHE A 171 1.10 -18.80 -12.17
C PHE A 171 0.52 -17.41 -12.37
N PHE A 172 1.19 -16.39 -11.84
CA PHE A 172 0.74 -15.01 -11.89
C PHE A 172 0.57 -14.54 -13.35
N ARG A 173 1.59 -14.75 -14.18
CA ARG A 173 1.59 -14.32 -15.59
C ARG A 173 0.57 -15.08 -16.43
N SER A 174 0.27 -16.34 -16.09
CA SER A 174 -0.74 -17.11 -16.79
C SER A 174 -2.17 -16.58 -16.58
N LEU A 175 -2.43 -15.93 -15.45
CA LEU A 175 -3.73 -15.35 -15.11
C LEU A 175 -3.87 -13.90 -15.59
N LEU A 176 -2.76 -13.19 -15.73
CA LEU A 176 -2.74 -11.75 -16.03
C LEU A 176 -3.55 -11.37 -17.30
N PRO A 177 -3.45 -12.09 -18.44
CA PRO A 177 -4.25 -11.76 -19.63
C PRO A 177 -5.76 -11.74 -19.37
N LYS A 178 -6.28 -12.68 -18.55
CA LYS A 178 -7.72 -12.71 -18.22
C LYS A 178 -8.09 -11.55 -17.29
N MET A 179 -7.23 -11.23 -16.33
CA MET A 179 -7.42 -10.08 -15.43
C MET A 179 -7.39 -8.74 -16.19
N GLN A 180 -6.52 -8.61 -17.20
CA GLN A 180 -6.38 -7.42 -18.02
C GLN A 180 -7.65 -7.08 -18.82
N LEU A 181 -8.41 -8.08 -19.27
CA LEU A 181 -9.67 -7.87 -19.99
C LEU A 181 -10.71 -7.07 -19.18
N GLN A 182 -10.73 -7.24 -17.84
CA GLN A 182 -11.68 -6.55 -16.97
C GLN A 182 -11.08 -5.34 -16.24
N HIS A 183 -9.78 -5.35 -15.97
CA HIS A 183 -9.15 -4.36 -15.09
C HIS A 183 -8.08 -3.50 -15.76
N GLY A 184 -7.81 -3.70 -17.05
CA GLY A 184 -6.84 -2.94 -17.82
C GLY A 184 -5.47 -2.91 -17.13
N GLU A 185 -4.87 -1.73 -17.07
CA GLU A 185 -3.55 -1.51 -16.45
C GLU A 185 -3.52 -1.80 -14.95
N ARG A 186 -4.67 -1.80 -14.27
CA ARG A 186 -4.75 -2.11 -12.84
C ARG A 186 -4.71 -3.62 -12.54
N ALA A 187 -4.78 -4.47 -13.57
CA ALA A 187 -4.84 -5.93 -13.40
C ALA A 187 -3.68 -6.50 -12.58
N THR A 188 -2.45 -6.11 -12.89
CA THR A 188 -1.25 -6.57 -12.18
C THR A 188 -1.33 -6.21 -10.70
N LEU A 189 -1.62 -4.95 -10.38
CA LEU A 189 -1.72 -4.47 -9.00
C LEU A 189 -2.84 -5.17 -8.24
N ARG A 190 -4.01 -5.33 -8.87
CA ARG A 190 -5.17 -5.99 -8.25
C ARG A 190 -4.91 -7.45 -7.95
N LEU A 191 -4.31 -8.17 -8.91
CA LEU A 191 -3.96 -9.58 -8.72
C LEU A 191 -2.92 -9.76 -7.60
N ASP A 192 -1.88 -8.92 -7.58
CA ASP A 192 -0.85 -8.94 -6.54
C ASP A 192 -1.45 -8.76 -5.14
N ARG A 193 -2.27 -7.72 -4.97
CA ARG A 193 -2.92 -7.41 -3.68
C ARG A 193 -3.91 -8.49 -3.25
N PHE A 194 -4.65 -9.05 -4.20
CA PHE A 194 -5.55 -10.17 -3.95
C PHE A 194 -4.76 -11.37 -3.42
N LEU A 195 -3.70 -11.80 -4.10
CA LEU A 195 -2.91 -12.98 -3.71
C LEU A 195 -2.25 -12.79 -2.35
N MET A 196 -1.72 -11.60 -2.06
CA MET A 196 -1.19 -11.27 -0.72
C MET A 196 -2.28 -11.41 0.36
N THR A 197 -3.48 -10.90 0.10
CA THR A 197 -4.58 -10.92 1.07
C THR A 197 -5.19 -12.31 1.23
N TYR A 198 -5.28 -13.05 0.14
CA TYR A 198 -5.80 -14.41 0.11
C TYR A 198 -4.91 -15.37 0.89
N GLY A 199 -3.59 -15.27 0.70
CA GLY A 199 -2.61 -16.05 1.45
C GLY A 199 -2.63 -15.73 2.95
N ASN A 200 -2.80 -14.45 3.28
CA ASN A 200 -2.82 -13.95 4.65
C ASN A 200 -4.24 -13.82 5.25
N ARG A 201 -5.22 -14.57 4.70
CA ARG A 201 -6.65 -14.37 4.96
C ARG A 201 -7.04 -14.53 6.43
N GLU A 202 -6.44 -15.47 7.15
CA GLU A 202 -6.78 -15.74 8.55
C GLU A 202 -6.36 -14.59 9.48
N ALA A 203 -5.13 -14.09 9.31
CA ALA A 203 -4.64 -12.98 10.13
C ALA A 203 -5.38 -11.67 9.79
N LEU A 204 -5.67 -11.45 8.50
CA LEU A 204 -6.38 -10.26 8.05
C LEU A 204 -7.88 -10.29 8.43
N ALA A 205 -8.51 -11.47 8.49
CA ALA A 205 -9.87 -11.61 9.02
C ALA A 205 -9.96 -11.14 10.48
N LYS A 206 -9.07 -11.64 11.35
CA LYS A 206 -9.00 -11.24 12.77
C LYS A 206 -8.74 -9.75 12.96
N LEU A 207 -7.91 -9.15 12.10
CA LEU A 207 -7.67 -7.70 12.13
C LEU A 207 -8.89 -6.91 11.67
N SER A 208 -9.60 -7.38 10.66
CA SER A 208 -10.81 -6.71 10.15
C SER A 208 -11.95 -6.75 11.17
N GLU A 209 -12.12 -7.85 11.91
CA GLU A 209 -13.08 -7.92 13.03
C GLU A 209 -12.83 -6.83 14.08
N LYS A 210 -11.56 -6.47 14.32
CA LYS A 210 -11.18 -5.48 15.32
C LYS A 210 -11.23 -4.04 14.82
N PHE A 211 -10.90 -3.81 13.55
CA PHE A 211 -10.67 -2.47 13.01
C PHE A 211 -11.64 -2.06 11.89
N GLY A 212 -12.51 -2.97 11.46
CA GLY A 212 -13.41 -2.78 10.32
C GLY A 212 -12.73 -3.08 8.97
N PRO A 213 -13.47 -2.88 7.87
CA PRO A 213 -12.91 -2.98 6.52
C PRO A 213 -11.92 -1.83 6.25
N SER A 214 -10.92 -2.12 5.43
CA SER A 214 -10.03 -1.12 4.85
C SER A 214 -10.62 -0.54 3.57
N VAL A 215 -10.45 0.77 3.37
CA VAL A 215 -10.88 1.48 2.17
C VAL A 215 -9.66 1.89 1.35
N GLU A 216 -9.72 1.67 0.04
CA GLU A 216 -8.68 2.14 -0.88
C GLU A 216 -8.75 3.66 -1.01
N PRO A 217 -7.64 4.39 -0.81
CA PRO A 217 -7.61 5.82 -1.06
C PRO A 217 -7.93 6.15 -2.52
N ILE A 218 -8.85 7.10 -2.74
CA ILE A 218 -9.16 7.64 -4.08
C ILE A 218 -7.90 8.26 -4.68
N VAL A 219 -7.20 9.07 -3.88
CA VAL A 219 -5.89 9.66 -4.20
C VAL A 219 -4.85 9.05 -3.27
N SER A 220 -4.13 8.04 -3.75
CA SER A 220 -3.14 7.29 -2.97
C SER A 220 -1.79 8.00 -2.86
N TYR A 221 -1.47 8.87 -3.81
CA TYR A 221 -0.29 9.73 -3.83
C TYR A 221 -0.68 11.08 -4.43
N LEU A 222 -0.16 12.15 -3.86
CA LEU A 222 -0.39 13.50 -4.35
C LEU A 222 0.89 14.02 -4.97
N ASP A 223 0.82 14.31 -6.27
CA ASP A 223 1.82 15.14 -6.94
C ASP A 223 1.28 16.57 -7.02
N TRP A 224 2.08 17.53 -6.57
CA TRP A 224 1.68 18.94 -6.59
C TRP A 224 1.84 19.56 -7.97
N ASP A 225 2.72 19.01 -8.80
CA ASP A 225 3.02 19.55 -10.13
C ASP A 225 1.97 19.12 -11.16
N ASP A 226 1.33 17.96 -10.95
CA ASP A 226 0.28 17.40 -11.81
C ASP A 226 -1.13 17.63 -11.26
N LEU A 227 -1.28 18.55 -10.32
CA LEU A 227 -2.54 18.74 -9.60
C LEU A 227 -3.52 19.59 -10.44
N ASN A 228 -4.49 18.92 -11.05
CA ASN A 228 -5.53 19.57 -11.86
C ASN A 228 -6.93 19.25 -11.30
N SER A 229 -7.81 20.25 -11.28
CA SER A 229 -9.20 20.10 -10.85
C SER A 229 -10.11 21.02 -11.66
N GLU A 230 -11.29 20.54 -12.04
CA GLU A 230 -12.27 21.32 -12.80
C GLU A 230 -13.05 22.28 -11.88
N HIS A 231 -13.46 21.81 -10.70
CA HIS A 231 -14.37 22.55 -9.81
C HIS A 231 -13.67 23.24 -8.63
N PHE A 232 -12.39 22.98 -8.39
CA PHE A 232 -11.66 23.50 -7.24
C PHE A 232 -10.34 24.17 -7.62
N LEU A 233 -9.82 24.99 -6.70
CA LEU A 233 -8.58 25.77 -6.83
C LEU A 233 -7.48 25.28 -5.87
N PRO A 234 -6.90 24.10 -6.12
CA PRO A 234 -5.89 23.48 -5.25
C PRO A 234 -4.57 24.27 -5.19
N ASP A 235 -4.27 25.09 -6.19
CA ASP A 235 -3.17 26.06 -6.26
C ASP A 235 -3.25 27.13 -5.15
N LYS A 236 -4.43 27.36 -4.57
CA LYS A 236 -4.62 28.26 -3.42
C LYS A 236 -4.13 27.67 -2.10
N ILE A 237 -3.84 26.38 -2.05
CA ILE A 237 -3.26 25.74 -0.87
C ILE A 237 -1.78 26.10 -0.82
N LEU A 238 -1.39 26.98 0.11
CA LEU A 238 0.00 27.43 0.24
C LEU A 238 0.87 26.45 1.05
N GLY A 239 0.25 25.75 2.01
CA GLY A 239 0.94 24.80 2.88
C GLY A 239 1.26 23.47 2.18
N ARG A 240 2.23 22.73 2.73
CA ARG A 240 2.62 21.38 2.26
C ARG A 240 2.71 20.35 3.39
N ALA A 241 2.13 20.67 4.55
CA ALA A 241 2.01 19.70 5.64
C ALA A 241 0.91 18.68 5.34
N ASN A 242 0.85 17.60 6.12
CA ASN A 242 -0.11 16.52 5.90
C ASN A 242 -1.59 16.96 5.85
N ALA A 243 -1.99 17.98 6.63
CA ALA A 243 -3.36 18.51 6.55
C ALA A 243 -3.64 19.18 5.19
N ASP A 244 -2.64 19.86 4.64
CA ASP A 244 -2.71 20.54 3.36
C ASP A 244 -2.78 19.52 2.21
N ILE A 245 -2.00 18.43 2.32
CA ILE A 245 -2.07 17.27 1.43
C ILE A 245 -3.45 16.61 1.47
N LEU A 246 -3.99 16.36 2.67
CA LEU A 246 -5.31 15.76 2.83
C LEU A 246 -6.41 16.63 2.22
N PHE A 247 -6.32 17.96 2.38
CA PHE A 247 -7.27 18.87 1.77
C PHE A 247 -7.18 18.83 0.24
N ALA A 248 -5.98 18.86 -0.34
CA ALA A 248 -5.79 18.70 -1.77
C ALA A 248 -6.37 17.37 -2.30
N CYS A 249 -6.14 16.26 -1.59
CA CYS A 249 -6.74 14.97 -1.91
C CYS A 249 -8.28 15.00 -1.83
N LEU A 250 -8.85 15.76 -0.90
CA LEU A 250 -10.30 15.92 -0.78
C LEU A 250 -10.88 16.64 -1.99
N LEU A 251 -10.26 17.75 -2.40
CA LEU A 251 -10.71 18.51 -3.57
C LEU A 251 -10.74 17.61 -4.81
N LEU A 252 -9.66 16.86 -5.05
CA LEU A 252 -9.60 15.88 -6.14
C LEU A 252 -10.63 14.75 -6.00
N ALA A 253 -10.90 14.29 -4.77
CA ALA A 253 -11.89 13.24 -4.55
C ALA A 253 -13.32 13.73 -4.83
N LEU A 254 -13.62 14.98 -4.48
CA LEU A 254 -14.90 15.63 -4.73
C LEU A 254 -15.08 15.99 -6.20
N ASP A 255 -14.02 16.38 -6.88
CA ASP A 255 -14.04 16.66 -8.33
C ASP A 255 -14.46 15.42 -9.13
N HIS A 256 -13.97 14.24 -8.72
CA HIS A 256 -14.41 12.96 -9.28
C HIS A 256 -15.81 12.51 -8.81
N ASN A 257 -16.38 13.12 -7.77
CA ASN A 257 -17.64 12.72 -7.14
C ASN A 257 -18.47 13.97 -6.76
N PRO A 258 -18.91 14.78 -7.74
CA PRO A 258 -19.50 16.10 -7.49
C PRO A 258 -20.75 16.05 -6.61
N ASP A 259 -21.52 14.97 -6.67
CA ASP A 259 -22.71 14.77 -5.81
C ASP A 259 -22.38 14.86 -4.31
N LYS A 260 -21.18 14.44 -3.91
CA LYS A 260 -20.71 14.46 -2.52
C LYS A 260 -20.29 15.84 -2.03
N ALA A 261 -20.15 16.83 -2.92
CA ALA A 261 -19.75 18.18 -2.56
C ALA A 261 -20.91 19.04 -2.03
N SER A 262 -22.16 18.65 -2.29
CA SER A 262 -23.37 19.46 -2.02
C SER A 262 -23.70 19.62 -0.53
N VAL A 263 -23.45 18.59 0.29
CA VAL A 263 -23.63 18.62 1.75
C VAL A 263 -22.52 17.80 2.39
N LEU A 264 -21.48 18.48 2.86
CA LEU A 264 -20.33 17.85 3.50
C LEU A 264 -20.51 17.77 5.02
N THR A 265 -20.09 16.64 5.58
CA THR A 265 -19.91 16.47 7.01
C THR A 265 -18.47 16.08 7.31
N VAL A 266 -18.06 16.23 8.57
CA VAL A 266 -16.74 15.75 9.03
C VAL A 266 -16.57 14.25 8.73
N GLU A 267 -17.60 13.44 8.94
CA GLU A 267 -17.59 12.01 8.62
C GLU A 267 -17.45 11.75 7.12
N GLY A 268 -18.22 12.46 6.27
CA GLY A 268 -18.12 12.33 4.82
C GLY A 268 -16.72 12.66 4.28
N VAL A 269 -16.05 13.66 4.87
CA VAL A 269 -14.64 13.97 4.54
C VAL A 269 -13.71 12.83 4.98
N VAL A 270 -13.91 12.26 6.17
CA VAL A 270 -13.09 11.13 6.66
C VAL A 270 -13.24 9.91 5.75
N GLU A 271 -14.44 9.62 5.26
CA GLU A 271 -14.71 8.50 4.35
C GLU A 271 -14.01 8.67 3.00
N LEU A 272 -13.91 9.91 2.49
CA LEU A 272 -13.18 10.23 1.26
C LEU A 272 -11.66 10.24 1.44
N LEU A 273 -11.20 10.38 2.69
CA LEU A 273 -9.79 10.48 3.04
C LEU A 273 -9.36 9.33 3.99
N PRO A 274 -9.43 8.06 3.58
CA PRO A 274 -8.96 6.97 4.41
C PRO A 274 -7.45 7.07 4.67
N LEU A 275 -6.97 6.36 5.70
CA LEU A 275 -5.53 6.26 5.97
C LEU A 275 -4.79 5.74 4.72
N GLY A 276 -3.74 6.45 4.31
CA GLY A 276 -3.02 6.23 3.06
C GLY A 276 -3.30 7.28 1.99
N SER A 277 -4.33 8.12 2.14
CA SER A 277 -4.58 9.25 1.22
C SER A 277 -3.36 10.18 1.15
N GLY A 278 -3.00 10.56 -0.08
CA GLY A 278 -1.86 11.44 -0.36
C GLY A 278 -0.52 10.91 0.14
N GLY A 279 -0.37 9.59 0.29
CA GLY A 279 0.86 8.96 0.79
C GLY A 279 1.05 9.05 2.31
N ILE A 280 0.03 9.48 3.06
CA ILE A 280 0.10 9.59 4.53
C ILE A 280 -0.24 8.23 5.15
N CYS A 281 0.80 7.43 5.38
CA CYS A 281 0.65 6.04 5.79
C CYS A 281 0.83 5.80 7.30
N ASN A 282 1.40 6.77 8.03
CA ASN A 282 1.56 6.69 9.48
C ASN A 282 0.25 7.08 10.20
N PRO A 283 -0.36 6.19 11.02
CA PRO A 283 -1.63 6.49 11.68
C PRO A 283 -1.60 7.72 12.59
N GLY A 284 -0.51 7.95 13.33
CA GLY A 284 -0.38 9.12 14.19
C GLY A 284 -0.35 10.40 13.37
N SER A 285 0.45 10.43 12.32
CA SER A 285 0.52 11.58 11.42
C SER A 285 -0.81 11.85 10.71
N TYR A 286 -1.52 10.80 10.29
CA TYR A 286 -2.84 10.91 9.67
C TYR A 286 -3.89 11.48 10.64
N HIS A 287 -3.99 10.91 11.84
CA HIS A 287 -4.96 11.37 12.84
C HIS A 287 -4.72 12.82 13.25
N TYR A 288 -3.47 13.22 13.41
CA TYR A 288 -3.11 14.61 13.66
C TYR A 288 -3.49 15.51 12.47
N ALA A 289 -3.18 15.07 11.24
CA ALA A 289 -3.53 15.80 10.03
C ALA A 289 -5.04 15.99 9.86
N MET A 290 -5.85 15.00 10.22
CA MET A 290 -7.32 15.12 10.21
C MET A 290 -7.83 16.16 11.21
N ILE A 291 -7.25 16.25 12.41
CA ILE A 291 -7.61 17.30 13.38
C ILE A 291 -7.20 18.68 12.84
N ALA A 292 -5.98 18.76 12.31
CA ALA A 292 -5.42 19.98 11.73
C ALA A 292 -6.18 20.46 10.49
N LEU A 293 -6.74 19.55 9.70
CA LEU A 293 -7.54 19.79 8.50
C LEU A 293 -8.82 20.57 8.83
N PHE A 294 -9.43 20.31 9.98
CA PHE A 294 -10.66 20.94 10.44
C PHE A 294 -10.45 22.16 11.35
N GLY A 295 -9.20 22.53 11.65
CA GLY A 295 -8.87 23.70 12.48
C GLY A 295 -8.22 24.83 11.68
N GLY A 296 -8.18 26.04 12.24
CA GLY A 296 -7.69 27.28 11.61
C GLY A 296 -6.19 27.56 11.77
N GLN A 297 -5.42 26.64 12.34
CA GLN A 297 -3.99 26.84 12.62
C GLN A 297 -3.16 27.02 11.33
N LYS A 298 -2.24 27.99 11.34
CA LYS A 298 -1.40 28.33 10.18
C LYS A 298 -2.22 28.71 8.94
N GLU A 299 -3.27 29.52 9.14
CA GLU A 299 -4.12 30.04 8.06
C GLU A 299 -4.86 28.95 7.25
N ARG A 300 -5.10 27.78 7.87
CA ARG A 300 -5.92 26.72 7.29
C ARG A 300 -7.40 27.06 7.39
N ASP A 301 -7.86 27.90 6.49
CA ASP A 301 -9.25 28.32 6.34
C ASP A 301 -10.04 27.39 5.40
N PHE A 302 -9.75 26.08 5.41
CA PHE A 302 -10.26 25.13 4.41
C PHE A 302 -11.77 24.95 4.42
N PHE A 303 -12.40 25.06 5.60
CA PHE A 303 -13.82 24.82 5.78
C PHE A 303 -14.51 25.97 6.49
N VAL A 304 -15.78 26.18 6.15
CA VAL A 304 -16.73 26.97 6.93
C VAL A 304 -17.62 26.00 7.70
N PHE A 305 -17.64 26.13 9.02
CA PHE A 305 -18.51 25.34 9.89
C PHE A 305 -19.84 26.06 10.11
N GLU A 306 -20.94 25.31 10.20
CA GLU A 306 -22.21 25.88 10.69
C GLU A 306 -22.10 26.32 12.17
N ASP A 307 -21.30 25.60 12.97
CA ASP A 307 -20.95 25.97 14.35
C ASP A 307 -19.48 26.43 14.43
N GLU A 308 -19.28 27.76 14.51
CA GLU A 308 -17.95 28.35 14.61
C GLU A 308 -17.17 27.91 15.86
N ALA A 309 -17.84 27.53 16.95
CA ALA A 309 -17.17 27.04 18.16
C ALA A 309 -16.40 25.75 17.88
N LEU A 310 -16.89 24.94 16.95
CA LEU A 310 -16.26 23.67 16.60
C LEU A 310 -14.93 23.86 15.88
N SER A 311 -14.82 24.83 14.97
CA SER A 311 -13.55 25.19 14.32
C SER A 311 -12.48 25.63 15.33
N LYS A 312 -12.88 26.40 16.35
CA LYS A 312 -12.00 26.78 17.47
C LYS A 312 -11.57 25.55 18.27
N ALA A 313 -12.50 24.64 18.59
CA ALA A 313 -12.17 23.40 19.31
C ALA A 313 -11.19 22.51 18.54
N PHE A 314 -11.34 22.35 17.22
CA PHE A 314 -10.35 21.66 16.39
C PHE A 314 -8.99 22.33 16.42
N THR A 315 -8.94 23.66 16.37
CA THR A 315 -7.71 24.44 16.47
C THR A 315 -7.01 24.24 17.81
N GLU A 316 -7.75 24.24 18.92
CA GLU A 316 -7.22 23.97 20.26
C GLU A 316 -6.66 22.55 20.36
N GLN A 317 -7.38 21.54 19.85
CA GLN A 317 -6.91 20.15 19.80
C GLN A 317 -5.61 20.04 19.00
N ALA A 318 -5.51 20.73 17.86
CA ALA A 318 -4.33 20.67 17.04
C ALA A 318 -3.09 21.28 17.73
N ASN A 319 -3.27 22.31 18.58
CA ASN A 319 -2.20 22.96 19.33
C ASN A 319 -1.85 22.26 20.67
N ASN A 320 -2.64 21.27 21.13
CA ASN A 320 -2.47 20.65 22.44
C ASN A 320 -1.61 19.36 22.39
N SER A 321 -0.61 19.22 23.26
CA SER A 321 0.22 18.00 23.34
C SER A 321 -0.55 16.72 23.72
N THR A 322 -1.60 16.83 24.53
CA THR A 322 -2.43 15.71 25.02
C THR A 322 -3.77 15.60 24.26
N ARG A 323 -3.79 16.03 23.00
CA ARG A 323 -4.95 16.02 22.12
C ARG A 323 -5.62 14.63 21.98
N ASP A 324 -6.92 14.64 21.74
CA ASP A 324 -7.66 13.45 21.34
C ASP A 324 -7.43 13.17 19.85
N MET A 325 -6.60 12.17 19.54
CA MET A 325 -6.26 11.76 18.17
C MET A 325 -7.46 11.25 17.35
N ARG A 326 -8.65 11.14 17.94
CA ARG A 326 -9.89 10.77 17.25
C ARG A 326 -11.00 11.79 17.46
N PHE A 327 -10.67 13.03 17.84
CA PHE A 327 -11.63 14.10 18.09
C PHE A 327 -12.63 14.26 16.94
N TYR A 328 -12.15 14.23 15.69
CA TYR A 328 -12.99 14.31 14.49
C TYR A 328 -14.09 13.23 14.43
N ARG A 329 -13.89 12.04 15.00
CA ARG A 329 -14.90 10.98 15.01
C ARG A 329 -16.07 11.28 15.95
N LYS A 330 -15.84 12.08 17.00
CA LYS A 330 -16.90 12.50 17.94
C LYS A 330 -17.82 13.55 17.35
N HIS A 331 -17.36 14.24 16.30
CA HIS A 331 -18.07 15.32 15.63
C HIS A 331 -18.39 14.98 14.17
N GLY A 332 -18.51 13.70 13.84
CA GLY A 332 -18.72 13.23 12.46
C GLY A 332 -19.93 13.86 11.77
N HIS A 333 -21.01 14.12 12.51
CA HIS A 333 -22.25 14.71 11.98
C HIS A 333 -22.18 16.24 11.76
N ALA A 334 -21.10 16.90 12.18
CA ALA A 334 -20.97 18.34 12.00
C ALA A 334 -20.93 18.69 10.51
N LYS A 335 -21.80 19.62 10.11
CA LYS A 335 -21.90 20.11 8.74
C LYS A 335 -20.87 21.18 8.46
N ILE A 336 -20.27 21.08 7.29
CA ILE A 336 -19.22 21.96 6.81
C ILE A 336 -19.42 22.23 5.32
N SER A 337 -18.86 23.33 4.83
CA SER A 337 -18.68 23.59 3.41
C SER A 337 -17.22 23.93 3.12
N ILE A 338 -16.76 23.66 1.90
CA ILE A 338 -15.46 24.13 1.45
C ILE A 338 -15.49 25.65 1.42
N ASN A 339 -14.45 26.30 1.95
CA ASN A 339 -14.36 27.75 1.89
C ASN A 339 -14.37 28.21 0.42
N PRO A 340 -15.25 29.16 0.03
CA PRO A 340 -15.40 29.63 -1.35
C PRO A 340 -14.10 30.03 -2.06
N LYS A 341 -13.07 30.42 -1.29
CA LYS A 341 -11.71 30.70 -1.80
C LYS A 341 -11.09 29.53 -2.60
N TYR A 342 -11.50 28.30 -2.33
CA TYR A 342 -10.98 27.08 -2.97
C TYR A 342 -11.90 26.52 -4.06
N ILE A 343 -12.97 27.22 -4.43
CA ILE A 343 -13.95 26.78 -5.43
C ILE A 343 -13.75 27.58 -6.72
N SER A 344 -13.67 26.88 -7.86
CA SER A 344 -13.61 27.51 -9.18
C SER A 344 -14.96 28.15 -9.50
N THR A 345 -14.95 29.38 -10.00
CA THR A 345 -16.17 30.17 -10.25
C THR A 345 -16.87 29.80 -11.54
#